data_AF-A0A381XZW3-F1
#
_entry.id   AF-A0A381XZW3-F1
#
_cell.length_a   1.000
_cell.length_b   1.000
_cell.length_c   1.000
_cell.angle_alpha   90.00
_cell.angle_beta   90.00
_cell.angle_gamma   90.00
#
_symmetry.space_group_name_H-M   'P 1'
#
loop_
_entity.id
_entity.type
_entity.pdbx_description
1 polymer ?
#
loop_
_entity_poly.entity_id
_entity_poly.type
_entity_poly.pdbx_seq_one_letter_code
_entity_poly.pdbx_strand_id
1 'polypeptide(L)' 'VKKSVLLLSLISFIFGESISEKTKSMRKMSGYFNMYWEDTSGKIWLEITDFDNEFLYV' A
#
# COMPACT_ATOMS: atom_id res chain seq x y z
N VAL A 1 24.83 21.42 -4.69
CA VAL A 1 24.38 20.43 -5.69
C VAL A 1 24.23 19.04 -5.09
N LYS A 2 25.31 18.29 -4.77
CA LYS A 2 25.18 16.92 -4.22
C LYS A 2 24.37 16.82 -2.91
N LYS A 3 24.62 17.71 -1.93
CA LYS A 3 23.84 17.81 -0.69
C LYS A 3 22.37 18.20 -0.92
N SER A 4 22.13 19.03 -1.94
CA SER A 4 20.81 19.51 -2.35
C SER A 4 19.96 18.39 -2.97
N VAL A 5 20.59 17.50 -3.74
CA VAL A 5 19.94 16.31 -4.34
C VAL A 5 19.62 15.25 -3.28
N LEU A 6 20.51 15.03 -2.31
CA LEU A 6 20.26 14.17 -1.15
C LEU A 6 19.05 14.63 -0.33
N LEU A 7 18.92 15.95 -0.12
CA LEU A 7 17.78 16.52 0.59
C LEU A 7 16.46 16.30 -0.17
N LEU A 8 16.47 16.45 -1.49
CA LEU A 8 15.30 16.22 -2.34
C LEU A 8 14.84 14.74 -2.30
N SER A 9 15.79 13.80 -2.25
CA SER A 9 15.50 12.37 -2.13
C SER A 9 14.90 11.96 -0.78
N LEU A 10 15.22 12.67 0.31
CA LEU A 10 14.64 12.38 1.63
C LEU A 10 13.17 12.81 1.73
N ILE A 11 12.77 13.88 1.03
CA ILE A 11 11.38 14.37 1.03
C ILE A 11 10.46 13.35 0.33
N SER A 12 10.96 12.66 -0.70
CA SER A 12 10.22 11.63 -1.44
C SER A 12 9.64 10.52 -0.56
N PHE A 13 10.35 10.13 0.51
CA PHE A 13 9.90 9.09 1.44
C PHE A 13 8.77 9.53 2.37
N ILE A 14 8.56 10.84 2.54
CA ILE A 14 7.49 11.39 3.40
C ILE A 14 6.12 11.31 2.70
N PHE A 15 6.08 11.14 1.38
CA PHE A 15 4.83 11.12 0.60
C PHE A 15 4.14 9.74 0.52
N GLY A 16 4.62 8.75 1.26
CA GLY A 16 3.94 7.45 1.36
C GLY A 16 2.72 7.53 2.29
N GLU A 17 1.51 7.39 1.74
CA GLU A 17 0.29 7.25 2.53
C GLU A 17 0.28 5.92 3.28
N SER A 18 -0.11 5.91 4.56
CA SER A 18 -0.21 4.68 5.34
C SER A 18 -1.35 3.80 4.80
N ILE A 19 -1.27 2.48 4.98
CA ILE A 19 -2.35 1.55 4.60
C ILE A 19 -3.68 1.96 5.27
N SER A 20 -3.64 2.37 6.55
CA SER A 20 -4.83 2.79 7.27
C SER A 20 -5.49 4.02 6.63
N GLU A 21 -4.69 4.98 6.16
CA GLU A 21 -5.21 6.19 5.53
C GLU A 21 -5.77 5.87 4.13
N LYS A 22 -5.02 5.08 3.34
CA LYS A 22 -5.43 4.64 1.99
C LYS A 22 -6.75 3.86 2.00
N THR A 23 -6.96 3.03 3.02
CA THR A 23 -8.08 2.09 3.10
C THR A 23 -9.22 2.55 4.00
N LYS A 24 -9.15 3.77 4.55
CA LYS A 24 -10.11 4.28 5.56
C LYS A 24 -11.59 4.22 5.13
N SER A 25 -11.86 4.37 3.83
CA SER A 25 -13.21 4.34 3.25
C SER A 25 -13.55 3.01 2.58
N MET A 26 -12.66 2.02 2.64
CA MET A 26 -12.83 0.72 2.01
C MET A 26 -13.38 -0.28 3.02
N ARG A 27 -14.15 -1.26 2.55
CA ARG A 27 -14.57 -2.39 3.39
C ARG A 27 -13.43 -3.39 3.49
N LYS A 28 -12.91 -3.58 4.71
CA LYS A 28 -11.90 -4.61 4.99
C LYS A 28 -12.52 -6.00 4.99
N MET A 29 -11.86 -6.93 4.31
CA MET A 29 -12.20 -8.34 4.21
C MET A 29 -10.97 -9.14 4.64
N SER A 30 -11.00 -9.70 5.85
CA SER A 30 -9.87 -10.49 6.37
C SER A 30 -9.82 -11.88 5.71
N GLY A 31 -8.62 -12.36 5.43
CA GLY A 31 -8.39 -13.65 4.77
C GLY A 31 -6.92 -14.07 4.84
N TYR A 32 -6.50 -15.00 3.97
CA TYR A 32 -5.08 -15.36 3.81
C TYR A 32 -4.22 -14.13 3.54
N PHE A 33 -4.71 -13.26 2.65
CA PHE A 33 -4.35 -11.87 2.59
C PHE A 33 -5.55 -11.02 3.02
N ASN A 34 -5.30 -9.91 3.70
CA ASN A 34 -6.36 -8.92 3.88
C ASN A 34 -6.67 -8.28 2.52
N MET A 35 -7.95 -8.17 2.22
CA MET A 35 -8.46 -7.48 1.04
C MET A 35 -9.28 -6.28 1.43
N TYR A 36 -9.36 -5.30 0.53
CA TYR A 36 -10.12 -4.07 0.74
C TYR A 36 -10.97 -3.78 -0.50
N TRP A 37 -12.29 -3.71 -0.29
CA TRP A 37 -13.25 -3.37 -1.33
C TRP A 37 -13.51 -1.87 -1.36
N GLU A 38 -13.29 -1.24 -2.52
CA GLU A 38 -13.58 0.17 -2.76
C GLU A 38 -14.91 0.32 -3.51
N ASP A 39 -15.95 0.76 -2.80
CA ASP A 39 -17.32 0.85 -3.35
C ASP A 39 -17.44 1.82 -4.54
N THR A 40 -16.69 2.92 -4.52
CA THR A 40 -16.75 3.96 -5.55
C THR A 40 -16.25 3.48 -6.91
N SER A 41 -15.22 2.62 -6.90
CA SER A 41 -14.54 2.17 -8.12
C SER A 41 -14.84 0.72 -8.48
N GLY A 42 -15.41 -0.05 -7.53
CA GLY A 42 -15.58 -1.49 -7.66
C GLY A 42 -14.28 -2.29 -7.61
N LYS A 43 -13.19 -1.69 -7.11
CA LYS A 43 -11.87 -2.35 -7.05
C LYS A 43 -11.69 -3.17 -5.78
N ILE A 44 -10.96 -4.27 -5.93
CA ILE A 44 -10.40 -5.04 -4.81
C ILE A 44 -8.90 -4.74 -4.74
N TRP A 45 -8.45 -4.40 -3.53
CA TRP A 45 -7.04 -4.24 -3.20
C TRP A 45 -6.59 -5.38 -2.29
N LEU A 46 -5.34 -5.80 -2.44
CA LEU A 46 -4.70 -6.84 -1.64
C LEU A 46 -3.61 -6.22 -0.77
N GLU A 47 -3.62 -6.50 0.52
CA GLU A 47 -2.56 -6.09 1.44
C GLU A 47 -1.46 -7.14 1.44
N ILE A 48 -0.31 -6.77 0.86
CA ILE A 48 0.90 -7.61 0.80
C ILE A 48 1.90 -7.07 1.82
N THR A 49 2.12 -7.81 2.91
CA THR A 49 3.07 -7.44 3.96
C THR A 49 4.50 -7.87 3.67
N ASP A 50 4.66 -8.92 2.87
CA ASP A 50 5.96 -9.42 2.41
C ASP A 50 5.87 -9.69 0.91
N PHE A 51 6.46 -8.80 0.13
CA PHE A 51 6.37 -8.82 -1.32
C PHE A 51 7.31 -9.85 -1.96
N ASP A 52 8.36 -10.25 -1.24
CA ASP A 52 9.39 -11.16 -1.75
C ASP A 52 9.06 -12.64 -1.46
N ASN A 53 8.02 -12.90 -0.67
CA ASN A 53 7.53 -14.25 -0.43
C ASN A 53 6.60 -14.72 -1.55
N GLU A 54 6.98 -15.85 -2.16
CA GLU A 54 6.12 -16.55 -3.11
C GLU A 54 4.92 -17.18 -2.38
N PHE A 55 3.74 -17.09 -3.01
CA PHE A 55 2.53 -17.79 -2.57
C PHE A 55 1.89 -18.53 -3.74
N LEU A 56 1.30 -19.69 -3.46
CA LEU A 56 0.70 -20.54 -4.48
C LEU A 56 -0.77 -20.14 -4.72
N TYR A 57 -1.15 -19.96 -5.98
CA TYR A 57 -2.55 -19.96 -6.39
C TYR A 57 -3.00 -21.42 -6.54
N VAL A 58 -3.94 -21.86 -5.71
CA VAL A 58 -4.52 -23.22 -5.76
C VAL A 58 -5.94 -23.16 -6.28
#